data_AF-A0A5J4PEM1-F1
#
_entry.id   AF-A0A5J4PEM1-F1
#
_cell.length_a   1.000
_cell.length_b   1.000
_cell.length_c   1.000
_cell.angle_alpha   90.00
_cell.angle_beta   90.00
_cell.angle_gamma   90.00
#
_symmetry.space_group_name_H-M   'P 1'
#
loop_
_entity.id
_entity.type
_entity.pdbx_description
1 polymer ?
#
loop_
_entity_poly.entity_id
_entity_poly.type
_entity_poly.pdbx_seq_one_letter_code
_entity_poly.pdbx_strand_id
1 'polypeptide(L)'
;AGAQWDKVPFPLLILPAANLSYITQPETFNLINNMEFLNDRYLSLDWSYDMNGKLFNRIPLIKKLKWREVFHLHALFGKLTDKNNPYNHTDDSDLFLFPARNGYTTGFAMNPKIPYLEASIGIYNIFKLLHIEYVRRLTYLDNPGINEHGIRFMVLMVF
;
A
#
# COMPACT_ATOMS: atom_id res chain seq x y z
N ALA A 1 -12.73 -5.97 -1.09
CA ALA A 1 -12.72 -6.98 0.00
C ALA A 1 -12.77 -8.36 -0.61
N GLY A 2 -12.18 -9.36 0.04
CA GLY A 2 -12.21 -10.74 -0.47
C GLY A 2 -11.88 -11.76 0.60
N ALA A 3 -12.23 -13.01 0.33
CA ALA A 3 -11.99 -14.14 1.21
C ALA A 3 -11.65 -15.39 0.39
N GLN A 4 -10.64 -16.12 0.86
CA GLN A 4 -10.25 -17.44 0.40
C GLN A 4 -10.76 -18.47 1.41
N TRP A 5 -11.76 -19.25 1.00
CA TRP A 5 -12.46 -20.20 1.87
C TRP A 5 -11.73 -21.52 1.99
N ASP A 6 -11.00 -21.90 0.95
CA ASP A 6 -10.28 -23.17 0.91
C ASP A 6 -8.92 -23.09 1.61
N LYS A 7 -8.38 -24.27 1.88
CA LYS A 7 -7.00 -24.44 2.32
C LYS A 7 -6.10 -24.42 1.10
N VAL A 8 -5.24 -23.42 0.99
CA VAL A 8 -4.38 -23.24 -0.19
C VAL A 8 -2.98 -22.77 0.22
N PRO A 9 -1.93 -23.16 -0.52
CA PRO A 9 -0.59 -22.66 -0.28
C PRO A 9 -0.52 -21.14 -0.51
N PHE A 10 0.49 -20.49 0.09
CA PHE A 10 0.59 -19.02 0.08
C PHE A 10 0.55 -18.33 -1.30
N PRO A 11 1.00 -18.92 -2.42
CA PRO A 11 0.89 -18.27 -3.74
C PRO A 11 -0.56 -18.09 -4.21
N LEU A 12 -1.50 -18.86 -3.65
CA LEU A 12 -2.93 -18.80 -3.95
C LEU A 12 -3.72 -18.01 -2.88
N LEU A 13 -3.03 -17.46 -1.88
CA LEU A 13 -3.62 -16.52 -0.93
C LEU A 13 -3.80 -15.15 -1.57
N ILE A 14 -4.60 -14.32 -0.91
CA ILE A 14 -4.91 -12.99 -1.42
C ILE A 14 -3.76 -12.06 -1.05
N LEU A 15 -3.10 -11.55 -2.09
CA LEU A 15 -2.04 -10.56 -1.98
C LEU A 15 -2.60 -9.16 -2.23
N PRO A 16 -2.35 -8.18 -1.36
CA PRO A 16 -2.68 -6.80 -1.67
C PRO A 16 -1.87 -6.33 -2.89
N ALA A 17 -2.50 -5.57 -3.78
CA ALA A 17 -1.82 -5.03 -4.95
C ALA A 17 -0.77 -4.00 -4.51
N ALA A 18 0.51 -4.38 -4.62
CA ALA A 18 1.65 -3.53 -4.31
C ALA A 18 2.20 -2.90 -5.60
N ASN A 19 2.37 -1.58 -5.60
CA ASN A 19 2.99 -0.85 -6.69
C ASN A 19 4.37 -0.34 -6.27
N LEU A 20 5.40 -1.04 -6.76
CA LEU A 20 6.80 -0.70 -6.52
C LEU A 20 7.33 0.38 -7.47
N SER A 21 6.55 0.76 -8.50
CA SER A 21 6.96 1.73 -9.51
C SER A 21 6.87 3.16 -8.98
N TYR A 22 7.68 4.07 -9.53
CA TYR A 22 7.59 5.50 -9.22
C TYR A 22 6.31 6.15 -9.74
N ILE A 23 5.60 5.48 -10.65
CA ILE A 23 4.32 5.92 -11.22
C ILE A 23 3.18 5.33 -10.40
N THR A 24 2.31 6.18 -9.86
CA THR A 24 1.14 5.74 -9.10
C THR A 24 0.12 5.03 -10.00
N GLN A 25 -0.52 3.98 -9.47
CA GLN A 25 -1.63 3.28 -10.11
C GLN A 25 -2.82 3.29 -9.18
N PRO A 26 -4.05 3.45 -9.70
CA PRO A 26 -5.26 3.38 -8.90
C PRO A 26 -5.34 2.05 -8.14
N GLU A 27 -5.90 2.07 -6.94
CA GLU A 27 -6.18 0.86 -6.12
C GLU A 27 -4.95 0.03 -5.75
N THR A 28 -3.75 0.61 -5.82
CA THR A 28 -2.50 -0.06 -5.43
C THR A 28 -1.86 0.63 -4.22
N PHE A 29 -1.31 -0.18 -3.33
CA PHE A 29 -0.50 0.32 -2.22
C PHE A 29 0.88 0.68 -2.73
N ASN A 30 1.35 1.86 -2.35
CA ASN A 30 2.61 2.41 -2.84
C ASN A 30 3.80 1.87 -2.06
N LEU A 31 3.66 1.60 -0.76
CA LEU A 31 4.81 1.24 0.06
C LEU A 31 4.83 -0.21 0.50
N ILE A 32 3.75 -0.97 0.33
CA ILE A 32 3.73 -2.42 0.61
C ILE A 32 4.74 -3.12 -0.30
N ASN A 33 5.57 -3.99 0.28
CA ASN A 33 6.47 -4.84 -0.50
C ASN A 33 5.68 -5.97 -1.15
N ASN A 34 6.17 -6.46 -2.30
CA ASN A 34 5.54 -7.61 -2.94
C ASN A 34 5.57 -8.81 -1.99
N MET A 35 4.42 -9.47 -1.82
CA MET A 35 4.23 -10.61 -0.92
C MET A 35 4.49 -10.33 0.57
N GLU A 36 4.48 -9.07 1.01
CA GLU A 36 4.71 -8.72 2.41
C GLU A 36 3.61 -9.25 3.33
N PHE A 37 2.35 -9.16 2.91
CA PHE A 37 1.20 -9.56 3.71
C PHE A 37 0.42 -10.68 3.04
N LEU A 38 0.45 -11.85 3.68
CA LEU A 38 -0.23 -13.05 3.23
C LEU A 38 -1.53 -13.23 4.02
N ASN A 39 -2.66 -13.02 3.36
CA ASN A 39 -3.97 -13.04 3.99
C ASN A 39 -4.93 -13.98 3.25
N ASP A 40 -5.76 -14.70 4.00
CA ASP A 40 -6.89 -15.42 3.42
C ASP A 40 -8.15 -14.55 3.41
N ARG A 41 -8.24 -13.52 4.27
CA ARG A 41 -9.33 -12.54 4.26
C ARG A 41 -8.78 -11.14 4.30
N TYR A 42 -9.30 -10.26 3.46
CA TYR A 42 -8.85 -8.87 3.44
C TYR A 42 -9.97 -7.87 3.13
N LEU A 43 -9.76 -6.66 3.60
CA LEU A 43 -10.52 -5.47 3.29
C LEU A 43 -9.53 -4.34 3.01
N SER A 44 -9.56 -3.80 1.79
CA SER A 44 -8.84 -2.58 1.43
C SER A 44 -9.78 -1.39 1.45
N LEU A 45 -9.25 -0.23 1.83
CA LEU A 45 -9.90 1.07 1.77
C LEU A 45 -8.93 2.01 1.05
N ASP A 46 -9.45 2.74 0.06
CA ASP A 46 -8.76 3.83 -0.62
C ASP A 46 -9.61 5.09 -0.41
N TRP A 47 -9.01 6.10 0.19
CA TRP A 47 -9.64 7.39 0.43
C TRP A 47 -8.76 8.51 -0.11
N SER A 48 -9.33 9.32 -1.00
CA SER A 48 -8.69 10.50 -1.56
C SER A 48 -9.48 11.76 -1.24
N TYR A 49 -8.79 12.82 -0.85
CA TYR A 49 -9.38 14.13 -0.57
C TYR A 49 -8.62 15.25 -1.28
N ASP A 50 -9.34 15.99 -2.11
CA ASP A 50 -8.84 17.15 -2.82
C ASP A 50 -9.27 18.45 -2.12
N MET A 51 -8.29 19.25 -1.70
CA MET A 51 -8.55 20.51 -1.03
C MET A 51 -8.88 21.67 -1.98
N ASN A 52 -8.82 21.44 -3.30
CA ASN A 52 -9.11 22.42 -4.34
C ASN A 52 -8.32 23.73 -4.19
N GLY A 53 -7.08 23.66 -3.70
CA GLY A 53 -6.21 24.83 -3.52
C GLY A 53 -6.49 25.63 -2.24
N LYS A 54 -7.21 25.08 -1.25
CA LYS A 54 -7.59 25.83 -0.03
C LYS A 54 -6.39 26.34 0.78
N LEU A 55 -5.24 25.68 0.71
CA LEU A 55 -3.99 26.11 1.37
C LEU A 55 -3.15 27.01 0.45
N PHE A 56 -2.84 26.57 -0.76
CA PHE A 56 -1.99 27.22 -1.74
C PHE A 56 -2.59 28.51 -2.30
N ASN A 57 -3.92 28.63 -2.39
CA ASN A 57 -4.57 29.88 -2.79
C ASN A 57 -4.42 30.99 -1.73
N ARG A 58 -4.01 30.66 -0.51
CA ARG A 58 -3.72 31.67 0.54
C ARG A 58 -2.32 32.27 0.41
N ILE A 59 -1.42 31.61 -0.32
CA ILE A 59 -0.03 32.06 -0.50
C ILE A 59 0.06 32.86 -1.82
N PRO A 60 0.35 34.18 -1.80
CA PRO A 60 0.22 35.05 -2.97
C PRO A 60 1.04 34.61 -4.19
N LEU A 61 2.23 34.05 -3.98
CA LEU A 61 3.12 33.59 -5.05
C LEU A 61 2.67 32.26 -5.66
N ILE A 62 2.27 31.30 -4.82
CA ILE A 62 1.86 29.95 -5.26
C ILE A 62 0.46 29.99 -5.91
N LYS A 63 -0.41 30.90 -5.48
CA LYS A 63 -1.73 31.12 -6.08
C LYS A 63 -1.68 31.33 -7.60
N LYS A 64 -0.63 31.98 -8.12
CA LYS A 64 -0.45 32.18 -9.58
C LYS A 64 -0.18 30.88 -10.33
N LEU A 65 0.45 29.91 -9.68
CA LEU A 65 0.81 28.62 -10.25
C LEU A 65 -0.38 27.66 -10.33
N LYS A 66 -1.50 27.97 -9.64
CA LYS A 66 -2.72 27.16 -9.60
C LYS A 66 -2.45 25.71 -9.15
N TRP A 67 -1.48 25.53 -8.27
CA TRP A 67 -1.23 24.24 -7.62
C TRP A 67 -2.42 23.86 -6.75
N ARG A 68 -2.69 22.56 -6.66
CA ARG A 68 -3.77 22.03 -5.85
C ARG A 68 -3.25 20.91 -4.97
N GLU A 69 -3.72 20.89 -3.72
CA GLU A 69 -3.33 19.88 -2.74
C GLU A 69 -4.26 18.68 -2.83
N VAL A 70 -3.68 17.49 -2.70
CA VAL A 70 -4.43 16.26 -2.55
C VAL A 70 -3.85 15.44 -1.39
N PHE A 71 -4.72 14.73 -0.69
CA PHE A 71 -4.38 13.83 0.39
C PHE A 71 -4.94 12.45 0.05
N HIS A 72 -4.14 11.42 0.24
CA HIS A 72 -4.58 10.04 0.08
C HIS A 72 -4.35 9.27 1.37
N LEU A 73 -5.22 8.32 1.66
CA LEU A 73 -5.08 7.37 2.75
C LEU A 73 -5.50 6.01 2.22
N HIS A 74 -4.58 5.05 2.27
CA HIS A 74 -4.88 3.66 1.99
C HIS A 74 -4.80 2.87 3.29
N ALA A 75 -5.80 2.03 3.51
CA ALA A 75 -5.84 1.09 4.61
C ALA A 75 -6.04 -0.34 4.11
N LEU A 76 -5.38 -1.29 4.75
CA LEU A 76 -5.56 -2.71 4.53
C LEU A 76 -5.79 -3.40 5.87
N PHE A 77 -6.91 -4.09 5.98
CA PHE A 77 -7.19 -5.02 7.06
C PHE A 77 -7.05 -6.42 6.50
N GLY A 78 -6.21 -7.22 7.13
CA GLY A 78 -5.96 -8.58 6.71
C GLY A 78 -6.05 -9.53 7.91
N LYS A 79 -6.48 -10.75 7.62
CA LYS A 79 -6.35 -11.86 8.53
C LYS A 79 -5.83 -13.05 7.74
N LEU A 80 -4.96 -13.81 8.38
CA LEU A 80 -4.63 -15.17 8.00
C LEU A 80 -5.25 -16.11 9.03
N THR A 81 -6.14 -17.00 8.61
CA THR A 81 -6.66 -18.05 9.51
C THR A 81 -5.67 -19.21 9.65
N ASP A 82 -5.76 -19.93 10.77
CA ASP A 82 -4.82 -21.00 11.13
C ASP A 82 -4.71 -22.09 10.06
N LYS A 83 -5.79 -22.35 9.33
CA LYS A 83 -5.84 -23.36 8.24
C LYS A 83 -4.79 -23.14 7.14
N ASN A 84 -4.42 -21.88 6.89
CA ASN A 84 -3.49 -21.46 5.85
C ASN A 84 -2.16 -20.96 6.44
N ASN A 85 -1.95 -21.15 7.75
CA ASN A 85 -0.71 -20.78 8.41
C ASN A 85 0.26 -21.97 8.39
N PRO A 86 1.36 -21.92 7.62
CA PRO A 86 2.30 -23.02 7.53
C PRO A 86 3.01 -23.31 8.87
N TYR A 87 3.13 -22.32 9.76
CA TYR A 87 3.76 -22.51 11.07
C TYR A 87 2.90 -23.31 12.06
N ASN A 88 1.59 -23.42 11.82
CA ASN A 88 0.67 -24.23 12.64
C ASN A 88 0.50 -25.65 12.09
N HIS A 89 1.00 -25.92 10.89
CA HIS A 89 0.79 -27.14 10.12
C HIS A 89 2.10 -27.63 9.53
N THR A 90 3.13 -27.82 10.37
CA THR A 90 4.48 -28.18 9.95
C THR A 90 4.60 -29.57 9.30
N ASP A 91 3.65 -30.47 9.56
CA ASP A 91 3.60 -31.82 9.00
C ASP A 91 2.77 -31.91 7.71
N ASP A 92 2.24 -30.79 7.24
CA ASP A 92 1.36 -30.74 6.08
C ASP A 92 2.14 -30.46 4.80
N SER A 93 2.17 -31.45 3.90
CA SER A 93 2.91 -31.38 2.64
C SER A 93 2.34 -30.36 1.64
N ASP A 94 1.11 -29.88 1.87
CA ASP A 94 0.38 -29.07 0.89
C ASP A 94 0.54 -27.56 1.14
N LEU A 95 1.13 -27.16 2.28
CA LEU A 95 1.40 -25.76 2.61
C LEU A 95 2.89 -25.43 2.45
N PHE A 96 3.19 -24.48 1.57
CA PHE A 96 4.54 -23.94 1.46
C PHE A 96 4.85 -22.99 2.61
N LEU A 97 6.09 -23.06 3.10
CA LEU A 97 6.65 -22.04 4.00
C LEU A 97 6.63 -20.67 3.33
N PHE A 98 6.44 -19.62 4.12
CA PHE A 98 6.45 -18.25 3.61
C PHE A 98 7.79 -17.90 2.96
N PRO A 99 7.77 -17.03 1.93
CA PRO A 99 8.98 -16.67 1.22
C PRO A 99 10.00 -16.07 2.19
N ALA A 100 11.25 -16.46 2.02
CA ALA A 100 12.39 -15.92 2.73
C ALA A 100 13.47 -15.53 1.73
N ARG A 101 14.14 -14.40 1.98
CA ARG A 101 15.25 -13.90 1.19
C ARG A 101 16.46 -13.77 2.09
N ASN A 102 17.57 -14.44 1.73
CA ASN A 102 18.81 -14.44 2.51
C ASN A 102 18.62 -14.84 3.98
N GLY A 103 17.73 -15.80 4.26
CA GLY A 103 17.43 -16.27 5.62
C GLY A 103 16.44 -15.41 6.41
N TYR A 104 15.97 -14.29 5.86
CA TYR A 104 14.94 -13.46 6.47
C TYR A 104 13.59 -13.69 5.80
N THR A 105 12.56 -14.00 6.59
CA THR A 105 11.18 -14.10 6.10
C THR A 105 10.73 -12.76 5.52
N THR A 106 10.18 -12.79 4.31
CA THR A 106 9.67 -11.59 3.61
C THR A 106 8.14 -11.54 3.56
N GLY A 107 7.46 -12.64 3.90
CA GLY A 107 6.00 -12.71 3.99
C GLY A 107 5.52 -12.90 5.42
N PHE A 108 4.59 -12.06 5.85
CA PHE A 108 4.08 -12.01 7.22
C PHE A 108 2.56 -12.14 7.24
N ALA A 109 2.04 -12.77 8.30
CA ALA A 109 0.63 -12.68 8.63
C ALA A 109 0.35 -11.30 9.24
N MET A 110 -0.71 -10.63 8.79
CA MET A 110 -1.14 -9.37 9.40
C MET A 110 -1.67 -9.59 10.81
N ASN A 111 -1.41 -8.64 11.71
CA ASN A 111 -2.06 -8.60 13.00
C ASN A 111 -3.52 -8.15 12.80
N PRO A 112 -4.53 -8.97 13.17
CA PRO A 112 -5.94 -8.63 12.94
C PRO A 112 -6.42 -7.35 13.67
N LYS A 113 -5.67 -6.88 14.68
CA LYS A 113 -5.98 -5.67 15.44
C LYS A 113 -5.34 -4.41 14.86
N ILE A 114 -4.32 -4.55 14.01
CA ILE A 114 -3.53 -3.44 13.49
C ILE A 114 -3.64 -3.44 11.97
N PRO A 115 -4.45 -2.56 11.36
CA PRO A 115 -4.45 -2.44 9.91
C PRO A 115 -3.10 -1.93 9.42
N TYR A 116 -2.78 -2.27 8.18
CA TYR A 116 -1.75 -1.55 7.45
C TYR A 116 -2.32 -0.21 6.98
N LEU A 117 -1.56 0.87 7.16
CA LEU A 117 -1.92 2.23 6.80
C LEU A 117 -0.75 2.91 6.08
N GLU A 118 -1.07 3.56 4.96
CA GLU A 118 -0.19 4.53 4.30
C GLU A 118 -0.98 5.79 3.97
N ALA A 119 -0.33 6.94 4.17
CA ALA A 119 -0.90 8.24 3.85
C ALA A 119 0.00 8.95 2.84
N SER A 120 -0.61 9.67 1.90
CA SER A 120 0.09 10.47 0.91
C SER A 120 -0.38 11.91 0.95
N ILE A 121 0.54 12.83 0.69
CA ILE A 121 0.27 14.24 0.50
C ILE A 121 0.87 14.64 -0.84
N GLY A 122 0.04 15.16 -1.73
CA GLY A 122 0.39 15.46 -3.10
C GLY A 122 0.10 16.89 -3.50
N ILE A 123 0.80 17.30 -4.56
CA ILE A 123 0.58 18.56 -5.26
C ILE A 123 0.43 18.24 -6.73
N TYR A 124 -0.74 18.54 -7.28
CA TYR A 124 -1.00 18.37 -8.70
C TYR A 124 -1.07 19.71 -9.44
N ASN A 125 -1.02 19.63 -10.78
CA ASN A 125 -0.97 20.78 -11.69
C ASN A 125 0.37 21.56 -11.65
N ILE A 126 1.48 20.90 -11.30
CA ILE A 126 2.82 21.49 -11.37
C ILE A 126 3.18 21.63 -12.86
N PHE A 127 3.45 22.86 -13.32
CA PHE A 127 3.60 23.21 -14.75
C PHE A 127 2.45 22.72 -15.64
N LYS A 128 1.26 22.48 -15.08
CA LYS A 128 0.08 21.91 -15.76
C LYS A 128 0.22 20.47 -16.28
N LEU A 129 1.22 19.73 -15.84
CA LEU A 129 1.50 18.37 -16.32
C LEU A 129 1.82 17.38 -15.19
N LEU A 130 2.56 17.85 -14.19
CA LEU A 130 3.12 16.99 -13.16
C LEU A 130 2.24 16.96 -11.91
N HIS A 131 2.13 15.75 -11.36
CA HIS A 131 1.61 15.48 -10.04
C HIS A 131 2.70 14.75 -9.25
N ILE A 132 3.05 15.30 -8.09
CA ILE A 132 4.05 14.72 -7.19
C ILE A 132 3.35 14.43 -5.87
N GLU A 133 3.52 13.21 -5.36
CA GLU A 133 3.00 12.77 -4.07
C GLU A 133 4.13 12.29 -3.18
N TYR A 134 4.14 12.73 -1.93
CA TYR A 134 4.94 12.12 -0.88
C TYR A 134 4.08 11.11 -0.12
N VAL A 135 4.52 9.86 -0.06
CA VAL A 135 3.84 8.77 0.63
C VAL A 135 4.62 8.39 1.87
N ARG A 136 3.90 8.15 2.97
CA ARG A 136 4.44 7.70 4.26
C ARG A 136 3.65 6.50 4.76
N ARG A 137 4.35 5.43 5.09
CA ARG A 137 3.82 4.27 5.83
C ARG A 137 3.65 4.67 7.30
N LEU A 138 2.53 4.30 7.90
CA LEU A 138 2.19 4.68 9.27
C LEU A 138 2.25 3.51 10.27
N THR A 139 2.17 2.27 9.77
CA THR A 139 2.09 1.03 10.58
C THR A 139 3.05 -0.01 10.02
N TYR A 140 3.39 -1.04 10.83
CA TYR A 140 4.34 -2.09 10.43
C TYR A 140 5.70 -1.50 10.02
N LEU A 141 6.20 -0.58 10.84
CA LEU A 141 7.49 0.10 10.63
C LEU A 141 8.70 -0.74 11.06
N ASP A 142 8.47 -1.76 11.90
CA ASP A 142 9.51 -2.64 12.43
C ASP A 142 9.78 -3.86 11.51
N ASN A 143 9.03 -4.00 10.42
CA ASN A 143 9.21 -5.08 9.46
C ASN A 143 10.56 -4.93 8.72
N PRO A 144 11.33 -6.01 8.50
CA PRO A 144 12.62 -5.90 7.84
C PRO A 144 12.48 -5.58 6.34
N GLY A 145 13.36 -4.71 5.83
CA GLY A 145 13.46 -4.42 4.39
C GLY A 145 12.30 -3.62 3.81
N ILE A 146 11.55 -2.90 4.65
CA ILE A 146 10.44 -2.04 4.22
C ILE A 146 10.90 -0.66 3.79
N ASN A 147 10.07 -0.01 2.97
CA ASN A 147 10.19 1.42 2.70
C ASN A 147 9.20 2.18 3.58
N GLU A 148 9.71 3.02 4.48
CA GLU A 148 8.85 3.83 5.34
C GLU A 148 8.22 5.02 4.60
N HIS A 149 8.89 5.51 3.57
CA HIS A 149 8.48 6.68 2.81
C HIS A 149 8.89 6.55 1.34
N GLY A 150 8.22 7.31 0.47
CA GLY A 150 8.53 7.34 -0.95
C GLY A 150 7.97 8.60 -1.61
N ILE A 151 8.52 8.93 -2.77
CA ILE A 151 8.01 9.99 -3.63
C ILE A 151 7.48 9.32 -4.89
N ARG A 152 6.26 9.68 -5.28
CA ARG A 152 5.59 9.17 -6.46
C ARG A 152 5.28 10.30 -7.42
N PHE A 153 5.26 9.96 -8.70
CA PHE A 153 5.05 10.89 -9.80
C PHE A 153 3.91 10.38 -10.67
N MET A 154 3.04 11.28 -11.08
CA MET A 154 2.06 11.01 -12.12
C MET A 154 2.16 12.12 -13.16
N VAL A 155 2.21 11.72 -14.43
CA VAL A 155 2.23 12.64 -15.56
C VAL A 155 0.87 12.55 -16.23
N LEU A 156 0.11 13.65 -16.20
CA LEU A 156 -1.15 13.75 -16.94
C LEU A 156 -0.89 14.57 -18.22
N MET A 157 -0.89 13.90 -19.37
CA MET A 157 -0.89 14.59 -20.67
C MET A 157 -2.33 14.87 -21.07
N VAL A 158 -2.77 16.12 -20.91
CA VAL A 158 -4.05 16.59 -21.45
C VAL A 158 -3.76 17.21 -22.82
N PHE A 159 -4.26 16.58 -23.89
CA PHE A 159 -4.22 17.12 -25.26
C PHE A 159 -5.42 18.04 -25.53
#